data_AF-A0A7G9YZA2-F1
#
_entry.id   AF-A0A7G9YZA2-F1
#
_cell.length_a   1.000
_cell.length_b   1.000
_cell.length_c   1.000
_cell.angle_alpha   90.00
_cell.angle_beta   90.00
_cell.angle_gamma   90.00
#
_symmetry.space_group_name_H-M   'P 1'
#
loop_
_entity.id
_entity.type
_entity.pdbx_description
1 polymer ?
#
loop_
_entity_poly.entity_id
_entity_poly.type
_entity_poly.pdbx_seq_one_letter_code
_entity_poly.pdbx_strand_id
1 'polypeptide(L)'
;MVLSIGERIKGFLFSPSATFDASKEDTLGDAFKYFVVILAIFAVLISIMFILSVSSVMPRVLAMIGGAYLGTIITFIFMLVLGIIGIFITGLWTHIWVYLVGGGKGVTQTIKALMFGATPYYLLGWISSTYLVISTYGGYIYSISSFFFEVIRFVGLLAAI
;
A
#
# COMPACT_ATOMS: atom_id res chain seq x y z
N MET A 1 -23.69 -8.36 -3.56
CA MET A 1 -23.68 -7.42 -4.69
C MET A 1 -22.23 -7.28 -5.11
N VAL A 2 -21.87 -7.58 -6.36
CA VAL A 2 -20.47 -7.47 -6.80
C VAL A 2 -20.15 -5.99 -6.99
N LEU A 3 -19.52 -5.37 -6.00
CA LEU A 3 -19.12 -3.96 -6.08
C LEU A 3 -18.06 -3.78 -7.16
N SER A 4 -18.22 -2.76 -7.99
CA SER A 4 -17.18 -2.30 -8.90
C SER A 4 -15.96 -1.77 -8.12
N ILE A 5 -14.80 -1.70 -8.78
CA ILE A 5 -13.55 -1.22 -8.15
C ILE A 5 -13.72 0.19 -7.56
N GLY A 6 -14.42 1.09 -8.27
CA GLY A 6 -14.67 2.46 -7.81
C GLY A 6 -15.58 2.50 -6.56
N GLU A 7 -16.62 1.67 -6.52
CA GLU A 7 -17.49 1.56 -5.34
C GLU A 7 -16.75 0.96 -4.15
N ARG A 8 -15.86 -0.02 -4.38
CA ARG A 8 -14.99 -0.58 -3.33
C ARG A 8 -14.04 0.47 -2.78
N ILE A 9 -13.35 1.22 -3.64
CA ILE A 9 -12.47 2.31 -3.20
C ILE A 9 -13.23 3.31 -2.33
N LYS A 10 -14.37 3.80 -2.81
CA LYS A 10 -15.20 4.75 -2.05
C LYS A 10 -15.70 4.13 -0.74
N GLY A 11 -16.14 2.87 -0.79
CA GLY A 11 -16.62 2.12 0.35
C GLY A 11 -15.54 1.93 1.42
N PHE A 12 -14.35 1.45 1.07
CA PHE A 12 -13.26 1.27 2.04
C PHE A 12 -12.73 2.59 2.62
N LEU A 13 -12.88 3.71 1.90
CA LEU A 13 -12.50 5.04 2.40
C LEU A 13 -13.53 5.65 3.36
N PHE A 14 -14.83 5.51 3.07
CA PHE A 14 -15.89 6.25 3.80
C PHE A 14 -16.85 5.37 4.59
N SER A 15 -16.88 4.05 4.34
CA SER A 15 -17.76 3.09 5.00
C SER A 15 -17.08 1.70 5.09
N PRO A 16 -15.91 1.61 5.74
CA PRO A 16 -15.07 0.42 5.70
C PRO A 16 -15.78 -0.83 6.22
N SER A 17 -16.46 -0.77 7.37
CA SER A 17 -17.13 -1.94 7.95
C SER A 17 -18.19 -2.53 7.03
N ALA A 18 -19.08 -1.68 6.48
CA ALA A 18 -20.11 -2.13 5.54
C ALA A 18 -19.52 -2.72 4.26
N THR A 19 -18.39 -2.18 3.79
CA THR A 19 -17.71 -2.66 2.57
C THR A 19 -16.96 -3.98 2.83
N PHE A 20 -16.38 -4.15 4.02
CA PHE A 20 -15.81 -5.42 4.46
C PHE A 20 -16.87 -6.52 4.56
N ASP A 21 -18.02 -6.21 5.15
CA ASP A 21 -19.14 -7.16 5.23
C ASP A 21 -19.65 -7.55 3.83
N ALA A 22 -19.79 -6.57 2.93
CA ALA A 22 -20.18 -6.81 1.54
C ALA A 22 -19.16 -7.64 0.74
N SER A 23 -17.88 -7.64 1.16
CA SER A 23 -16.76 -8.32 0.48
C SER A 23 -16.37 -9.64 1.17
N LYS A 24 -17.12 -10.09 2.17
CA LYS A 24 -16.78 -11.26 2.99
C LYS A 24 -16.79 -12.58 2.21
N GLU A 25 -17.68 -12.70 1.24
CA GLU A 25 -17.82 -13.88 0.37
C GLU A 25 -16.89 -13.81 -0.87
N ASP A 26 -16.12 -12.72 -1.03
CA ASP A 26 -15.17 -12.62 -2.14
C ASP A 26 -14.05 -13.65 -2.01
N THR A 27 -13.61 -14.18 -3.15
CA THR A 27 -12.46 -15.08 -3.20
C THR A 27 -11.16 -14.32 -2.96
N LEU A 28 -10.08 -15.04 -2.61
CA LEU A 28 -8.75 -14.45 -2.54
C LEU A 28 -8.33 -13.82 -3.87
N GLY A 29 -8.73 -14.42 -5.00
CA GLY A 29 -8.43 -13.91 -6.33
C GLY A 29 -9.10 -12.56 -6.60
N ASP A 30 -10.34 -12.36 -6.13
CA ASP A 30 -11.06 -11.09 -6.31
C ASP A 30 -10.44 -9.98 -5.47
N ALA A 31 -10.06 -10.29 -4.23
CA ALA A 31 -9.32 -9.38 -3.37
C ALA A 31 -7.95 -9.02 -3.95
N PHE A 32 -7.25 -10.00 -4.52
CA PHE A 32 -5.95 -9.77 -5.15
C PHE A 32 -6.06 -8.89 -6.40
N LYS A 33 -7.06 -9.13 -7.27
CA LYS A 33 -7.31 -8.26 -8.44
C LYS A 33 -7.56 -6.81 -8.01
N TYR A 34 -8.39 -6.61 -6.99
CA TYR A 34 -8.65 -5.30 -6.43
C TYR A 34 -7.37 -4.65 -5.88
N PHE A 35 -6.59 -5.41 -5.09
CA PHE A 35 -5.33 -4.96 -4.54
C PHE A 35 -4.32 -4.53 -5.61
N VAL A 36 -4.16 -5.31 -6.69
CA VAL A 36 -3.24 -4.98 -7.80
C VAL A 36 -3.62 -3.66 -8.45
N VAL A 37 -4.92 -3.39 -8.62
CA VAL A 37 -5.38 -2.10 -9.19
C VAL A 37 -5.00 -0.93 -8.28
N ILE A 38 -5.23 -1.07 -6.97
CA ILE A 38 -4.85 -0.02 -6.00
C ILE A 38 -3.34 0.15 -5.92
N LEU A 39 -2.60 -0.95 -5.90
CA LEU A 39 -1.14 -0.92 -5.87
C LEU A 39 -0.58 -0.24 -7.13
N ALA A 40 -1.19 -0.46 -8.30
CA ALA A 40 -0.80 0.23 -9.52
C ALA A 40 -1.04 1.74 -9.41
N ILE A 41 -2.19 2.16 -8.88
CA ILE A 41 -2.47 3.59 -8.62
C ILE A 41 -1.39 4.18 -7.70
N PHE A 42 -1.07 3.50 -6.60
CA PHE A 42 -0.02 3.95 -5.68
C PHE A 42 1.36 4.01 -6.33
N ALA A 43 1.73 3.00 -7.12
CA ALA A 43 3.00 2.97 -7.83
C ALA A 43 3.13 4.15 -8.81
N VAL A 44 2.05 4.50 -9.53
CA VAL A 44 2.01 5.70 -10.38
C VAL A 44 2.20 6.96 -9.54
N LEU A 45 1.45 7.11 -8.44
CA LEU A 45 1.54 8.29 -7.56
C LEU A 45 2.96 8.49 -7.02
N ILE A 46 3.59 7.43 -6.50
CA ILE A 46 4.95 7.47 -5.97
C ILE A 46 5.97 7.77 -7.07
N SER A 47 5.78 7.24 -8.27
CA SER A 47 6.67 7.52 -9.42
C SER A 47 6.59 8.98 -9.85
N ILE A 48 5.39 9.58 -9.85
CA ILE A 48 5.20 11.02 -10.09
C ILE A 48 5.87 11.84 -8.98
N MET A 49 5.71 11.45 -7.71
CA MET A 49 6.38 12.11 -6.59
C MET A 49 7.91 12.05 -6.71
N PHE A 50 8.45 10.92 -7.15
CA PHE A 50 9.89 10.73 -7.37
C PHE A 50 10.43 11.72 -8.41
N ILE A 51 9.83 11.79 -9.60
CA ILE A 51 10.31 12.69 -10.66
C ILE A 51 10.19 14.16 -10.25
N LEU A 52 9.11 14.54 -9.54
CA LEU A 52 8.94 15.90 -9.02
C LEU A 52 10.00 16.24 -7.96
N SER A 53 10.31 15.31 -7.06
CA SER A 53 11.32 15.49 -6.02
C SER A 53 12.74 15.61 -6.59
N VAL A 54 13.06 14.81 -7.61
CA VAL A 54 14.36 14.90 -8.31
C VAL A 54 14.49 16.22 -9.07
N SER A 55 13.40 16.71 -9.66
CA SER A 55 13.39 17.95 -10.44
C SER A 55 13.57 19.22 -9.60
N SER A 56 13.17 19.22 -8.32
CA SER A 56 13.24 20.39 -7.44
C SER A 56 14.59 20.55 -6.73
N VAL A 57 15.37 19.47 -6.57
CA VAL A 57 16.59 19.47 -5.75
C VAL A 57 17.87 19.70 -6.57
N MET A 58 17.88 19.46 -7.89
CA MET A 58 19.13 19.54 -8.66
C MET A 58 18.96 19.95 -10.14
N PRO A 59 19.20 21.22 -10.52
CA PRO A 59 19.19 21.66 -11.91
C PRO A 59 20.20 20.91 -12.81
N ARG A 60 21.27 20.34 -12.24
CA ARG A 60 22.25 19.52 -12.99
C ARG A 60 21.73 18.15 -13.44
N VAL A 61 20.63 17.65 -12.85
CA VAL A 61 19.98 16.39 -13.27
C VAL A 61 19.21 16.56 -14.59
N LEU A 62 18.88 17.79 -15.00
CA LEU A 62 18.40 18.08 -16.35
C LEU A 62 19.45 17.80 -17.45
N ALA A 63 20.73 17.58 -17.11
CA ALA A 63 21.71 17.02 -18.06
C ALA A 63 21.70 15.47 -18.09
N MET A 64 21.11 14.83 -17.09
CA MET A 64 20.89 13.38 -16.93
C MET A 64 19.43 12.99 -17.22
N ILE A 65 18.74 13.69 -18.10
CA ILE A 65 17.31 13.48 -18.43
C ILE A 65 16.99 11.99 -18.73
N GLY A 66 17.91 11.23 -19.33
CA GLY A 66 17.75 9.78 -19.50
C GLY A 66 17.72 8.98 -18.18
N GLY A 67 18.52 9.36 -17.18
CA GLY A 67 18.60 8.69 -15.88
C GLY A 67 17.38 8.93 -14.98
N ALA A 68 16.77 10.11 -15.04
CA ALA A 68 15.55 10.43 -14.26
C ALA A 68 14.32 9.66 -14.76
N TYR A 69 14.15 9.54 -16.08
CA TYR A 69 13.07 8.73 -16.66
C TYR A 69 13.27 7.24 -16.38
N LEU A 70 14.49 6.72 -16.53
CA LEU A 70 14.80 5.34 -16.16
C LEU A 70 14.58 5.09 -14.67
N GLY A 71 14.98 6.01 -13.79
CA GLY A 71 14.73 5.91 -12.35
C GLY A 71 13.24 5.90 -11.99
N THR A 72 12.41 6.63 -12.74
CA THR A 72 10.95 6.64 -12.56
C THR A 72 10.34 5.29 -12.94
N ILE A 73 10.76 4.71 -14.07
CA ILE A 73 10.30 3.38 -14.52
C ILE A 73 10.75 2.30 -13.52
N ILE A 74 12.01 2.35 -13.08
CA ILE A 74 12.54 1.43 -12.07
C ILE A 74 11.74 1.54 -10.77
N THR A 75 11.46 2.76 -10.30
CA THR A 75 10.65 2.99 -9.10
C THR A 75 9.25 2.40 -9.26
N PHE A 76 8.58 2.64 -10.39
CA PHE A 76 7.27 2.07 -10.67
C PHE A 76 7.26 0.54 -10.59
N ILE A 77 8.18 -0.12 -11.28
CA ILE A 77 8.30 -1.59 -11.30
C ILE A 77 8.62 -2.10 -9.90
N PHE A 78 9.54 -1.45 -9.19
CA PHE A 78 9.95 -1.83 -7.85
C PHE A 78 8.77 -1.76 -6.86
N MET A 79 7.95 -0.73 -6.92
CA MET A 79 6.76 -0.59 -6.06
C MET A 79 5.71 -1.68 -6.34
N LEU A 80 5.52 -2.07 -7.60
CA LEU A 80 4.62 -3.19 -7.94
C LEU A 80 5.14 -4.51 -7.37
N VAL A 81 6.41 -4.84 -7.63
CA VAL A 81 7.00 -6.12 -7.22
C VAL A 81 7.05 -6.22 -5.70
N LEU A 82 7.58 -5.19 -5.03
CA LEU A 82 7.66 -5.18 -3.58
C LEU A 82 6.29 -5.10 -2.91
N GLY A 83 5.32 -4.38 -3.47
CA GLY A 83 3.98 -4.31 -2.92
C GLY A 83 3.28 -5.67 -2.92
N ILE A 84 3.43 -6.44 -4.02
CA ILE A 84 2.90 -7.80 -4.12
C ILE A 84 3.60 -8.73 -3.13
N ILE A 85 4.93 -8.72 -3.06
CA ILE A 85 5.65 -9.58 -2.11
C ILE A 85 5.32 -9.17 -0.67
N GLY A 86 5.27 -7.86 -0.41
CA GLY A 86 5.02 -7.26 0.89
C GLY A 86 3.65 -7.63 1.45
N ILE A 87 2.58 -7.64 0.65
CA ILE A 87 1.24 -7.98 1.18
C ILE A 87 1.16 -9.43 1.66
N PHE A 88 1.89 -10.36 1.05
CA PHE A 88 1.96 -11.75 1.51
C PHE A 88 2.82 -11.92 2.75
N ILE A 89 4.01 -11.30 2.80
CA ILE A 89 4.88 -11.34 3.98
C ILE A 89 4.16 -10.73 5.19
N THR A 90 3.60 -9.53 5.02
CA THR A 90 2.83 -8.84 6.05
C THR A 90 1.56 -9.60 6.41
N GLY A 91 0.91 -10.24 5.44
CA GLY A 91 -0.25 -11.11 5.65
C GLY A 91 0.04 -12.29 6.54
N LEU A 92 1.13 -13.01 6.26
CA LEU A 92 1.59 -14.14 7.07
C LEU A 92 2.01 -13.69 8.47
N TRP A 93 2.78 -12.60 8.56
CA TRP A 93 3.20 -12.03 9.83
C TRP A 93 2.01 -11.63 10.70
N THR A 94 1.06 -10.90 10.12
CA THR A 94 -0.19 -10.51 10.81
C THR A 94 -1.00 -11.73 11.22
N HIS A 95 -1.01 -12.79 10.41
CA HIS A 95 -1.74 -14.00 10.75
C HIS A 95 -1.18 -14.67 12.02
N ILE A 96 0.14 -14.62 12.25
CA ILE A 96 0.75 -15.11 13.50
C ILE A 96 0.16 -14.36 14.70
N TRP A 97 0.06 -13.03 14.64
CA TRP A 97 -0.52 -12.22 15.72
C TRP A 97 -2.01 -12.49 15.91
N VAL A 98 -2.77 -12.56 14.82
CA VAL A 98 -4.21 -12.88 14.86
C VAL A 98 -4.42 -14.24 15.51
N TYR A 99 -3.60 -15.24 15.17
CA TYR A 99 -3.66 -16.56 15.79
C TYR A 99 -3.38 -16.51 17.30
N LEU A 100 -2.36 -15.75 17.72
CA LEU A 100 -2.02 -15.58 19.15
C LEU A 100 -3.13 -14.88 19.96
N VAL A 101 -3.86 -13.95 19.35
CA VAL A 101 -4.99 -13.22 19.99
C VAL A 101 -6.31 -14.02 19.91
N GLY A 102 -6.30 -15.24 19.36
CA GLY A 102 -7.46 -16.14 19.28
C GLY A 102 -8.31 -16.00 18.01
N GLY A 103 -7.84 -15.26 17.01
CA GLY A 103 -8.46 -15.20 15.69
C GLY A 103 -8.14 -16.44 14.85
N GLY A 104 -9.16 -17.24 14.55
CA GLY A 104 -9.00 -18.56 13.90
C GLY A 104 -9.56 -18.70 12.48
N LYS A 105 -9.88 -17.60 11.77
CA LYS A 105 -10.59 -17.68 10.47
C LYS A 105 -9.69 -18.08 9.27
N GLY A 106 -8.43 -18.46 9.52
CA GLY A 106 -7.47 -18.94 8.52
C GLY A 106 -6.65 -17.83 7.84
N VAL A 107 -5.48 -18.20 7.31
CA VAL A 107 -4.49 -17.29 6.69
C VAL A 107 -5.08 -16.50 5.52
N THR A 108 -5.88 -17.17 4.68
CA THR A 108 -6.53 -16.57 3.51
C THR A 108 -7.42 -15.38 3.89
N GLN A 109 -8.14 -15.47 5.01
CA GLN A 109 -8.98 -14.38 5.48
C GLN A 109 -8.15 -13.20 5.99
N THR A 110 -7.02 -13.46 6.66
CA THR A 110 -6.10 -12.40 7.09
C THR A 110 -5.49 -11.66 5.90
N ILE A 111 -5.00 -12.40 4.89
CA ILE A 111 -4.43 -11.80 3.68
C ILE A 111 -5.49 -10.99 2.93
N LYS A 112 -6.71 -11.53 2.78
CA LYS A 112 -7.82 -10.81 2.15
C LYS A 112 -8.17 -9.53 2.91
N ALA A 113 -8.25 -9.60 4.24
CA ALA A 113 -8.53 -8.45 5.08
C ALA A 113 -7.46 -7.36 4.92
N LEU A 114 -6.20 -7.74 4.82
CA LEU A 114 -5.10 -6.81 4.56
C LEU A 114 -5.15 -6.19 3.15
N MET A 115 -5.44 -6.99 2.12
CA MET A 115 -5.57 -6.50 0.73
C MET A 115 -6.64 -5.41 0.61
N PHE A 116 -7.77 -5.58 1.29
CA PHE A 116 -8.82 -4.58 1.34
C PHE A 116 -8.50 -3.43 2.29
N GLY A 117 -7.97 -3.74 3.47
CA GLY A 117 -7.66 -2.78 4.52
C GLY A 117 -6.53 -1.82 4.16
N ALA A 118 -5.63 -2.20 3.26
CA ALA A 118 -4.55 -1.32 2.83
C ALA A 118 -5.00 -0.18 1.90
N THR A 119 -6.26 -0.17 1.46
CA THR A 119 -6.82 0.85 0.54
C THR A 119 -6.57 2.29 0.99
N PRO A 120 -6.86 2.69 2.25
CA PRO A 120 -6.63 4.07 2.69
C PRO A 120 -5.15 4.44 2.64
N TYR A 121 -4.26 3.52 2.99
CA TYR A 121 -2.82 3.74 2.95
C TYR A 121 -2.32 3.97 1.52
N TYR A 122 -2.67 3.08 0.59
CA TYR A 122 -2.23 3.18 -0.80
C TYR A 122 -2.83 4.38 -1.54
N LEU A 123 -3.97 4.90 -1.10
CA LEU A 123 -4.61 6.07 -1.73
C LEU A 123 -4.27 7.40 -1.06
N LEU A 124 -4.03 7.43 0.25
CA LEU A 124 -3.85 8.66 1.03
C LEU A 124 -2.46 8.77 1.69
N GLY A 125 -1.75 7.66 1.89
CA GLY A 125 -0.47 7.62 2.60
C GLY A 125 0.66 8.39 1.90
N TRP A 126 0.54 8.63 0.60
CA TRP A 126 1.48 9.49 -0.13
C TRP A 126 1.42 10.95 0.34
N ILE A 127 0.28 11.44 0.83
CA ILE A 127 0.12 12.83 1.35
C ILE A 127 0.97 13.02 2.62
N SER A 128 1.06 11.99 3.47
CA SER A 128 1.96 12.01 4.63
C SER A 128 3.43 11.83 4.22
N SER A 129 3.67 11.05 3.16
CA SER A 129 5.03 10.74 2.67
C SER A 129 5.74 11.94 2.05
N THR A 130 5.01 12.92 1.48
CA THR A 130 5.61 14.15 0.94
C THR A 130 6.31 14.99 2.01
N TYR A 131 5.79 15.01 3.25
CA TYR A 131 6.45 15.69 4.37
C TYR A 131 7.76 15.00 4.80
N LEU A 132 7.87 13.68 4.63
CA LEU A 132 9.07 12.92 4.99
C LEU A 132 10.20 13.10 3.95
N VAL A 133 9.86 13.08 2.65
CA VAL A 133 10.82 13.20 1.53
C VAL A 133 11.51 14.57 1.49
N ILE A 134 10.83 15.63 1.96
CA ILE A 134 11.43 16.97 2.06
C ILE A 134 12.52 17.03 3.15
N SER A 135 12.55 16.09 4.12
CA SER A 135 13.35 16.27 5.33
C SER A 135 14.76 15.66 5.32
N THR A 136 15.11 14.59 4.59
CA THR A 136 16.52 14.11 4.55
C THR A 136 16.83 13.02 3.52
N TYR A 137 18.08 13.00 3.04
CA TYR A 137 18.76 11.97 2.21
C TYR A 137 18.77 10.52 2.78
N GLY A 138 17.99 10.22 3.82
CA GLY A 138 17.78 8.87 4.39
C GLY A 138 16.41 8.23 4.06
N GLY A 139 15.53 8.94 3.35
CA GLY A 139 14.10 8.60 3.19
C GLY A 139 13.78 7.20 2.64
N TYR A 140 14.67 6.57 1.87
CA TYR A 140 14.40 5.25 1.29
C TYR A 140 14.49 4.11 2.30
N ILE A 141 15.42 4.18 3.27
CA ILE A 141 15.52 3.19 4.36
C ILE A 141 14.43 3.43 5.40
N TYR A 142 14.13 4.71 5.67
CA TYR A 142 13.03 5.09 6.55
C TYR A 142 11.68 4.66 5.99
N SER A 143 11.43 4.78 4.69
CA SER A 143 10.18 4.35 4.03
C SER A 143 9.87 2.86 4.23
N ILE A 144 10.88 2.00 4.10
CA ILE A 144 10.73 0.56 4.33
C ILE A 144 10.42 0.30 5.81
N SER A 145 11.18 0.92 6.73
CA SER A 145 10.93 0.77 8.17
C SER A 145 9.58 1.35 8.61
N SER A 146 9.15 2.47 8.04
CA SER A 146 7.87 3.12 8.36
C SER A 146 6.70 2.34 7.80
N PHE A 147 6.84 1.66 6.65
CA PHE A 147 5.87 0.68 6.18
C PHE A 147 5.69 -0.46 7.20
N PHE A 148 6.79 -0.99 7.74
CA PHE A 148 6.71 -1.99 8.83
C PHE A 148 6.07 -1.44 10.12
N PHE A 149 6.35 -0.20 10.51
CA PHE A 149 5.75 0.44 11.69
C PHE A 149 4.27 0.84 11.49
N GLU A 150 3.87 1.23 10.29
CA GLU A 150 2.46 1.50 9.97
C GLU A 150 1.65 0.21 9.89
N VAL A 151 2.23 -0.89 9.42
CA VAL A 151 1.63 -2.23 9.53
C VAL A 151 1.36 -2.58 10.99
N ILE A 152 2.30 -2.32 11.91
CA ILE A 152 2.09 -2.53 13.36
C ILE A 152 0.96 -1.65 13.90
N ARG A 153 0.88 -0.37 13.48
CA ARG A 153 -0.24 0.53 13.86
C ARG A 153 -1.58 0.06 13.30
N PHE A 154 -1.60 -0.48 12.07
CA PHE A 154 -2.80 -1.00 11.42
C PHE A 154 -3.28 -2.29 12.07
N VAL A 155 -2.37 -3.16 12.51
CA VAL A 155 -2.67 -4.34 13.33
C VAL A 155 -3.25 -3.92 14.69
N GLY A 156 -2.71 -2.87 15.32
CA GLY A 156 -3.28 -2.29 16.53
C GLY A 156 -4.70 -1.75 16.33
N LEU A 157 -5.01 -1.20 15.15
CA LEU A 157 -6.35 -0.71 14.80
C LEU A 157 -7.33 -1.86 14.52
N LEU A 158 -6.88 -2.92 13.84
CA LEU A 158 -7.68 -4.12 13.57
C LEU A 158 -7.96 -4.96 14.81
N ALA A 159 -7.09 -4.90 15.82
CA ALA A 159 -7.32 -5.54 17.12
C ALA A 159 -8.34 -4.77 18.00
N ALA A 160 -8.69 -3.54 17.62
CA ALA A 160 -9.65 -2.70 18.33
C ALA A 160 -11.07 -2.75 17.73
N ILE A 161 -11.30 -3.57 16.69
CA ILE A 161 -12.60 -3.82 16.04
C ILE A 161 -12.93 -5.31 16.20
#